data_AF-A0AA35WW59-F1
#
_entry.id   AF-A0AA35WW59-F1
#
_cell.length_a   1.000
_cell.length_b   1.000
_cell.length_c   1.000
_cell.angle_alpha   90.00
_cell.angle_beta   90.00
_cell.angle_gamma   90.00
#
_symmetry.space_group_name_H-M   'P 1'
#
loop_
_entity.id
_entity.type
_entity.pdbx_description
1 polymer ?
#
loop_
_entity_poly.entity_id
_entity_poly.type
_entity_poly.pdbx_seq_one_letter_code
_entity_poly.pdbx_strand_id
1 'polypeptide(L)'
;MEGVEEVEKLRRFIHYYERYKTHRENLQLELPFLEKANVKSEKLRASVQNMDTSRRYTVSVDMSFIEEAIRELLASRRILVASYPFGYYVEGNRARRLFENIQGTLEQVTELLAQVVARPHLRKPRAEIIRLTSECREKRKWLVKDCRDLPDPTPPTRRHRLPLFGLRDYSPPSSSSDEIEDAFIRHLRSFDSRHRQQLSSGQQQGGERGAGQREALEQELLQAIQLSRQEHEEHIKLEAG
;
A
#
# COMPACT_ATOMS: atom_id res chain seq x y z
N MET A 1 -11.76 -9.31 -32.42
CA MET A 1 -10.81 -9.77 -31.39
C MET A 1 -10.19 -8.60 -30.61
N GLU A 2 -9.99 -7.41 -31.21
CA GLU A 2 -9.48 -6.21 -30.52
C GLU A 2 -10.33 -5.77 -29.31
N GLY A 3 -11.67 -5.88 -29.37
CA GLY A 3 -12.54 -5.47 -28.25
C GLY A 3 -12.40 -6.31 -26.97
N VAL A 4 -11.95 -7.57 -27.06
CA VAL A 4 -11.78 -8.43 -25.86
C VAL A 4 -10.47 -8.11 -25.14
N GLU A 5 -9.43 -7.75 -25.89
CA GLU A 5 -8.13 -7.39 -25.34
C GLU A 5 -8.17 -6.04 -24.61
N GLU A 6 -8.92 -5.07 -25.14
CA GLU A 6 -9.10 -3.76 -24.49
C GLU A 6 -9.91 -3.87 -23.19
N VAL A 7 -10.94 -4.73 -23.14
CA VAL A 7 -11.69 -4.99 -21.90
C VAL A 7 -10.82 -5.63 -20.83
N GLU A 8 -9.94 -6.58 -21.20
CA GLU A 8 -9.06 -7.25 -20.25
C GLU A 8 -7.96 -6.31 -19.71
N LYS A 9 -7.41 -5.45 -20.56
CA LYS A 9 -6.49 -4.37 -20.14
C LYS A 9 -7.17 -3.41 -19.18
N LEU A 10 -8.42 -3.04 -19.45
CA LEU A 10 -9.20 -2.14 -18.61
C LEU A 10 -9.50 -2.76 -17.24
N ARG A 11 -9.94 -4.03 -17.21
CA ARG A 11 -10.14 -4.79 -15.97
C ARG A 11 -8.89 -4.86 -15.13
N ARG A 12 -7.74 -5.11 -15.77
CA ARG A 12 -6.43 -5.09 -15.10
C ARG A 12 -6.14 -3.71 -14.51
N PHE A 13 -6.33 -2.64 -15.27
CA PHE A 13 -6.10 -1.28 -14.79
C PHE A 13 -6.97 -0.95 -13.56
N ILE A 14 -8.28 -1.23 -13.64
CA ILE A 14 -9.22 -1.01 -12.54
C ILE A 14 -8.76 -1.77 -11.29
N HIS A 15 -8.44 -3.06 -11.41
CA HIS A 15 -7.98 -3.88 -10.30
C HIS A 15 -6.77 -3.28 -9.57
N TYR A 16 -5.70 -2.94 -10.30
CA TYR A 16 -4.50 -2.38 -9.69
C TYR A 16 -4.71 -0.96 -9.15
N TYR A 17 -5.51 -0.13 -9.83
CA TYR A 17 -5.78 1.23 -9.40
C TYR A 17 -6.63 1.30 -8.13
N GLU A 18 -7.71 0.50 -8.05
CA GLU A 18 -8.58 0.46 -6.87
C GLU A 18 -7.78 0.03 -5.63
N ARG A 19 -6.96 -1.02 -5.76
CA ARG A 19 -6.11 -1.48 -4.65
C ARG A 19 -5.09 -0.43 -4.24
N TYR A 20 -4.41 0.19 -5.20
CA TYR A 20 -3.52 1.32 -4.91
C TYR A 20 -4.23 2.42 -4.11
N LYS A 21 -5.41 2.83 -4.56
CA LYS A 21 -6.20 3.88 -3.93
C LYS A 21 -6.60 3.50 -2.50
N THR A 22 -7.16 2.31 -2.30
CA THR A 22 -7.55 1.81 -0.99
C THR A 22 -6.38 1.75 -0.01
N HIS A 23 -5.24 1.19 -0.42
CA HIS A 23 -4.07 1.12 0.46
C HIS A 23 -3.49 2.49 0.80
N ARG A 24 -3.59 3.46 -0.12
CA ARG A 24 -3.17 4.84 0.12
C ARG A 24 -4.09 5.55 1.11
N GLU A 25 -5.40 5.37 0.97
CA GLU A 25 -6.39 5.92 1.91
C GLU A 25 -6.19 5.32 3.31
N ASN A 26 -6.02 4.00 3.41
CA ASN A 26 -5.72 3.32 4.66
C ASN A 26 -4.43 3.86 5.31
N LEU A 27 -3.36 4.06 4.52
CA LEU A 27 -2.12 4.64 5.03
C LEU A 27 -2.35 6.02 5.67
N GLN A 28 -3.14 6.89 5.03
CA GLN A 28 -3.44 8.22 5.57
C GLN A 28 -4.18 8.16 6.91
N LEU A 29 -5.10 7.21 7.07
CA LEU A 29 -5.84 6.99 8.32
C LEU A 29 -4.96 6.40 9.43
N GLU A 30 -3.96 5.59 9.05
CA GLU A 30 -3.06 4.88 9.96
C GLU A 30 -1.85 5.72 10.42
N LEU A 31 -1.38 6.69 9.62
CA LEU A 31 -0.26 7.59 9.98
C LEU A 31 -0.38 8.20 11.40
N PRO A 32 -1.54 8.74 11.85
CA PRO A 32 -1.67 9.29 13.20
C PRO A 32 -1.66 8.24 14.32
N PHE A 33 -1.60 6.93 14.02
CA PHE A 33 -1.58 5.90 15.05
C PHE A 33 -0.31 5.97 15.90
N LEU A 34 0.82 6.39 15.31
CA LEU A 34 2.08 6.50 16.04
C LEU A 34 2.00 7.58 17.14
N GLU A 35 1.42 8.74 16.81
CA GLU A 35 1.17 9.82 17.78
C GLU A 35 0.22 9.36 18.89
N LYS A 36 -0.87 8.68 18.53
CA LYS A 36 -1.85 8.14 19.49
C LYS A 36 -1.25 7.07 20.40
N ALA A 37 -0.34 6.24 19.89
CA ALA A 37 0.33 5.20 20.66
C ALA A 37 1.30 5.78 21.70
N ASN A 38 1.98 6.88 21.37
CA ASN A 38 2.85 7.60 22.31
C ASN A 38 2.04 8.17 23.48
N VAL A 39 0.93 8.87 23.19
CA VAL A 39 0.03 9.41 24.21
C VAL A 39 -0.57 8.30 25.09
N LYS A 40 -0.93 7.16 24.49
CA LYS A 40 -1.50 6.01 25.21
C LYS A 40 -0.46 5.35 26.14
N SER A 41 0.77 5.20 25.67
CA SER A 41 1.87 4.63 26.46
C SER A 41 2.21 5.51 27.65
N GLU A 42 2.15 6.82 27.49
CA GLU A 42 2.40 7.80 28.55
C GLU A 42 1.29 7.80 29.61
N LYS A 43 0.01 7.80 29.21
CA LYS A 43 -1.13 7.70 30.14
C LYS A 43 -1.10 6.41 30.95
N LEU A 44 -0.75 5.27 30.34
CA LEU A 44 -0.67 4.00 31.06
C LEU A 44 0.53 4.00 32.03
N ARG A 45 1.68 4.53 31.62
CA ARG A 45 2.85 4.71 32.50
C ARG A 45 2.50 5.56 33.72
N ALA A 46 1.81 6.68 33.53
CA ALA A 46 1.36 7.55 34.63
C ALA A 46 0.39 6.82 35.58
N SER A 47 -0.57 6.04 35.05
CA SER A 47 -1.51 5.28 35.88
C SER A 47 -0.84 4.17 36.69
N VAL A 48 0.20 3.52 36.16
CA VAL A 48 0.96 2.48 36.86
C VAL A 48 1.89 3.09 37.92
N GLN A 49 2.52 4.23 37.63
CA GLN A 49 3.35 4.97 38.60
C GLN A 49 2.55 5.45 39.81
N ASN A 50 1.28 5.83 39.63
CA ASN A 50 0.41 6.26 40.74
C ASN A 50 -0.05 5.10 41.64
N MET A 51 0.05 3.84 41.19
CA MET A 51 -0.37 2.65 41.95
C MET A 51 0.79 1.99 42.72
N ASP A 52 2.05 2.21 42.32
CA ASP A 52 3.20 1.47 42.83
C ASP A 52 4.15 2.32 43.68
N THR A 53 3.62 2.93 44.74
CA THR A 53 4.42 3.62 45.76
C THR A 53 5.11 2.66 46.75
N SER A 54 4.94 1.33 46.60
CA SER A 54 5.42 0.34 47.58
C SER A 54 6.38 -0.74 47.05
N ARG A 55 6.61 -0.90 45.75
CA ARG A 55 7.62 -1.83 45.24
C ARG A 55 8.61 -1.12 44.32
N ARG A 56 9.87 -1.04 44.76
CA ARG A 56 11.06 -0.66 43.97
C ARG A 56 11.40 -1.70 42.89
N TYR A 57 10.42 -2.05 42.06
CA TYR A 57 10.64 -2.68 40.78
C TYR A 57 9.85 -1.84 39.80
N THR A 58 10.53 -0.91 39.14
CA THR A 58 10.00 -0.20 37.99
C THR A 58 9.75 -1.24 36.88
N VAL A 59 8.62 -1.95 36.96
CA VAL A 59 8.07 -2.67 35.82
C VAL A 59 7.61 -1.56 34.87
N SER A 60 8.55 -1.04 34.08
CA SER A 60 8.16 -0.31 32.89
C SER A 60 7.30 -1.29 32.10
N VAL A 61 6.00 -1.01 32.04
CA VAL A 61 5.12 -1.77 31.16
C VAL A 61 5.64 -1.49 29.76
N ASP A 62 6.42 -2.43 29.23
CA ASP A 62 7.11 -2.28 27.96
C ASP A 62 6.07 -2.29 26.85
N MET A 63 5.65 -1.12 26.40
CA MET A 63 4.68 -0.93 25.31
C MET A 63 5.36 -0.78 23.95
N SER A 64 6.68 -0.97 23.87
CA SER A 64 7.45 -0.86 22.62
C SER A 64 6.92 -1.78 21.52
N PHE A 65 6.37 -2.95 21.88
CA PHE A 65 5.79 -3.90 20.92
C PHE A 65 4.60 -3.32 20.13
N ILE A 66 3.84 -2.38 20.69
CA ILE A 66 2.72 -1.72 19.98
C ILE A 66 3.25 -0.71 18.99
N GLU A 67 4.22 0.08 19.42
CA GLU A 67 4.88 1.06 18.58
C GLU A 67 5.56 0.36 17.39
N GLU A 68 6.22 -0.77 17.65
CA GLU A 68 6.83 -1.62 16.62
C GLU A 68 5.79 -2.22 15.66
N ALA A 69 4.65 -2.67 16.18
CA ALA A 69 3.54 -3.16 15.36
C ALA A 69 3.00 -2.06 14.42
N ILE A 70 2.85 -0.82 14.93
CA ILE A 70 2.38 0.32 14.14
C ILE A 70 3.43 0.71 13.08
N ARG A 71 4.72 0.76 13.44
CA ARG A 71 5.80 1.01 12.48
C ARG A 71 5.78 -0.01 11.35
N GLU A 72 5.68 -1.29 11.69
CA GLU A 72 5.66 -2.37 10.70
C GLU A 72 4.40 -2.33 9.82
N LEU A 73 3.24 -1.98 10.39
CA LEU A 73 2.02 -1.73 9.62
C LEU A 73 2.24 -0.64 8.58
N LEU A 74 2.76 0.53 9.00
CA LEU A 74 2.99 1.67 8.10
C LEU A 74 4.00 1.34 6.99
N ALA A 75 5.10 0.64 7.35
CA ALA A 75 6.09 0.15 6.40
C ALA A 75 5.47 -0.80 5.36
N SER A 76 4.74 -1.81 5.82
CA SER A 76 4.06 -2.79 4.95
C SER A 76 3.01 -2.14 4.06
N ARG A 77 2.24 -1.18 4.59
CA ARG A 77 1.26 -0.40 3.85
C ARG A 77 1.91 0.41 2.72
N ARG A 78 3.06 1.04 2.95
CA ARG A 78 3.81 1.76 1.90
C ARG A 78 4.30 0.84 0.81
N ILE A 79 4.85 -0.32 1.17
CA ILE A 79 5.26 -1.32 0.21
C ILE A 79 4.06 -1.78 -0.63
N LEU A 80 2.90 -2.05 0.00
CA LEU A 80 1.67 -2.40 -0.73
C LEU A 80 1.26 -1.29 -1.71
N VAL A 81 1.15 -0.03 -1.25
CA VAL A 81 0.85 1.13 -2.11
C VAL A 81 1.80 1.19 -3.31
N ALA A 82 3.10 1.01 -3.08
CA ALA A 82 4.10 1.11 -4.12
C ALA A 82 4.13 -0.13 -5.06
N SER A 83 3.70 -1.29 -4.56
CA SER A 83 3.69 -2.56 -5.28
C SER A 83 2.57 -2.67 -6.32
N TYR A 84 1.41 -2.03 -6.14
CA TYR A 84 0.32 -2.12 -7.13
C TYR A 84 0.65 -1.45 -8.47
N PRO A 85 1.18 -0.20 -8.52
CA PRO A 85 1.68 0.37 -9.76
C PRO A 85 2.74 -0.50 -10.42
N PHE A 86 3.65 -1.10 -9.64
CA PHE A 86 4.68 -2.02 -10.15
C PHE A 86 4.06 -3.29 -10.77
N GLY A 87 3.16 -3.97 -10.04
CA GLY A 87 2.48 -5.19 -10.48
C GLY A 87 1.67 -5.02 -11.77
N TYR A 88 1.13 -3.82 -12.01
CA TYR A 88 0.45 -3.50 -13.27
C TYR A 88 1.37 -3.65 -14.49
N TYR A 89 2.67 -3.36 -14.36
CA TYR A 89 3.64 -3.49 -15.46
C TYR A 89 4.43 -4.80 -15.47
N VAL A 90 4.22 -5.68 -14.50
CA VAL A 90 4.86 -7.01 -14.53
C VAL A 90 4.33 -7.79 -15.74
N GLU A 91 5.24 -8.17 -16.64
CA GLU A 91 4.96 -8.96 -17.81
C GLU A 91 5.17 -10.46 -17.55
N GLY A 92 4.48 -11.30 -18.32
CA GLY A 92 4.56 -12.75 -18.20
C GLY A 92 3.59 -13.33 -17.16
N ASN A 93 2.77 -14.28 -17.59
CA ASN A 93 1.71 -14.87 -16.76
C ASN A 93 2.25 -15.60 -15.52
N ARG A 94 3.45 -16.18 -15.58
CA ARG A 94 4.06 -16.88 -14.44
C ARG A 94 4.59 -15.90 -13.40
N ALA A 95 5.38 -14.91 -13.83
CA ALA A 95 5.96 -13.89 -12.95
C ALA A 95 4.86 -13.07 -12.27
N ARG A 96 3.85 -12.63 -13.04
CA ARG A 96 2.70 -11.90 -12.49
C ARG A 96 1.94 -12.70 -11.44
N ARG A 97 1.59 -13.97 -11.70
CA ARG A 97 0.87 -14.79 -10.72
C ARG A 97 1.67 -15.04 -9.45
N LEU A 98 2.99 -15.21 -9.56
CA LEU A 98 3.87 -15.33 -8.41
C LEU A 98 3.85 -14.03 -7.59
N PHE A 99 4.05 -12.89 -8.25
CA PHE A 99 4.01 -11.58 -7.63
C PHE A 99 2.68 -11.30 -6.91
N GLU A 100 1.54 -11.55 -7.59
CA GLU A 100 0.20 -11.38 -7.02
C GLU A 100 -0.02 -12.26 -5.78
N ASN A 101 0.50 -13.50 -5.79
CA ASN A 101 0.43 -14.39 -4.63
C ASN A 101 1.25 -13.81 -3.46
N ILE A 102 2.50 -13.42 -3.70
CA ILE A 102 3.36 -12.83 -2.66
C ILE A 102 2.73 -11.55 -2.11
N GLN A 103 2.24 -10.66 -2.97
CA GLN A 103 1.53 -9.44 -2.61
C GLN A 103 0.30 -9.74 -1.75
N GLY A 104 -0.51 -10.73 -2.14
CA GLY A 104 -1.70 -11.15 -1.40
C GLY A 104 -1.36 -11.68 0.00
N THR A 105 -0.25 -12.41 0.15
CA THR A 105 0.18 -12.88 1.49
C THR A 105 0.57 -11.71 2.41
N LEU A 106 1.25 -10.69 1.89
CA LEU A 106 1.58 -9.48 2.65
C LEU A 106 0.32 -8.69 3.00
N GLU A 107 -0.59 -8.51 2.03
CA GLU A 107 -1.85 -7.80 2.22
C GLU A 107 -2.67 -8.43 3.35
N GLN A 108 -2.83 -9.76 3.34
CA GLN A 108 -3.57 -10.47 4.38
C GLN A 108 -3.02 -10.19 5.78
N VAL A 109 -1.70 -10.31 5.97
CA VAL A 109 -1.10 -10.11 7.30
C VAL A 109 -1.12 -8.63 7.70
N THR A 110 -0.96 -7.71 6.74
CA THR A 110 -1.07 -6.27 6.99
C THR A 110 -2.46 -5.90 7.48
N GLU A 111 -3.52 -6.42 6.86
CA GLU A 111 -4.90 -6.20 7.31
C GLU A 111 -5.18 -6.78 8.70
N LEU A 112 -4.65 -7.96 9.00
CA LEU A 112 -4.76 -8.53 10.35
C LEU A 112 -4.07 -7.64 11.39
N LEU A 113 -2.88 -7.13 11.06
CA LEU A 113 -2.13 -6.24 11.95
C LEU A 113 -2.87 -4.92 12.16
N ALA A 114 -3.42 -4.33 11.09
CA ALA A 114 -4.25 -3.13 11.13
C ALA A 114 -5.45 -3.30 12.08
N GLN A 115 -6.18 -4.41 11.97
CA GLN A 115 -7.33 -4.71 12.83
C GLN A 115 -6.95 -4.85 14.31
N VAL A 116 -5.73 -5.28 14.61
CA VAL A 116 -5.24 -5.40 15.99
C VAL A 116 -4.85 -4.03 16.55
N VAL A 117 -4.12 -3.21 15.78
CA VAL A 117 -3.60 -1.92 16.26
C VAL A 117 -4.64 -0.79 16.24
N ALA A 118 -5.64 -0.85 15.35
CA ALA A 118 -6.69 0.17 15.24
C ALA A 118 -7.66 0.17 16.43
N ARG A 119 -7.69 -0.90 17.25
CA ARG A 119 -8.64 -1.02 18.36
C ARG A 119 -8.22 -0.16 19.56
N PRO A 120 -9.18 0.50 20.23
CA PRO A 120 -8.89 1.32 21.42
C PRO A 120 -8.30 0.48 22.56
N HIS A 121 -8.67 -0.80 22.66
CA HIS A 121 -8.15 -1.76 23.64
C HIS A 121 -7.59 -2.99 22.93
N LEU A 122 -6.41 -3.47 23.37
CA LEU A 122 -5.80 -4.68 22.83
C LEU A 122 -6.65 -5.89 23.24
N ARG A 123 -7.15 -6.63 22.24
CA ARG A 123 -7.87 -7.90 22.46
C ARG A 123 -6.99 -9.14 22.30
N LYS A 124 -5.79 -8.97 21.75
CA LYS A 124 -4.83 -10.05 21.52
C LYS A 124 -3.72 -10.00 22.57
N PRO A 125 -3.23 -11.15 23.05
CA PRO A 125 -2.10 -11.20 23.97
C PRO A 125 -0.84 -10.64 23.32
N ARG A 126 0.06 -10.06 24.11
CA ARG A 126 1.34 -9.48 23.66
C ARG A 126 2.11 -10.39 22.69
N ALA A 127 2.25 -11.67 23.03
CA ALA A 127 3.01 -12.63 22.23
C ALA A 127 2.44 -12.80 20.82
N GLU A 128 1.11 -12.75 20.67
CA GLU A 128 0.46 -12.86 19.35
C GLU A 128 0.70 -11.61 18.50
N ILE A 129 0.71 -10.43 19.12
CA ILE A 129 1.00 -9.15 18.43
C ILE A 129 2.44 -9.15 17.92
N ILE A 130 3.40 -9.54 18.78
CA ILE A 130 4.81 -9.64 18.39
C ILE A 130 4.98 -10.63 17.22
N ARG A 131 4.36 -11.81 17.32
CA ARG A 131 4.42 -12.81 16.25
C ARG A 131 3.86 -12.27 14.93
N LEU A 132 2.70 -11.61 14.98
CA LEU A 132 2.05 -11.05 13.79
C LEU A 132 2.89 -9.93 13.16
N THR A 133 3.50 -9.07 13.99
CA THR A 133 4.45 -8.04 13.54
C THR A 133 5.66 -8.68 12.84
N SER A 134 6.26 -9.71 13.44
CA SER A 134 7.40 -10.42 12.83
C SER A 134 7.00 -11.11 11.52
N GLU A 135 5.82 -11.72 11.46
CA GLU A 135 5.32 -12.36 10.24
C GLU A 135 5.09 -11.33 9.13
N CYS A 136 4.52 -10.17 9.46
CA CYS A 136 4.31 -9.07 8.52
C CYS A 136 5.65 -8.59 7.93
N ARG A 137 6.66 -8.41 8.79
CA ARG A 137 8.01 -8.03 8.42
C ARG A 137 8.64 -8.99 7.44
N GLU A 138 8.57 -10.28 7.70
CA GLU A 138 9.18 -11.29 6.84
C GLU A 138 8.49 -11.35 5.47
N LYS A 139 7.15 -11.25 5.43
CA LYS A 139 6.41 -11.17 4.17
C LYS A 139 6.74 -9.89 3.38
N ARG A 140 6.90 -8.75 4.06
CA ARG A 140 7.30 -7.47 3.44
C ARG A 140 8.68 -7.60 2.80
N LYS A 141 9.67 -8.11 3.54
CA LYS A 141 11.02 -8.36 3.03
C LYS A 141 11.03 -9.32 1.85
N TRP A 142 10.22 -10.38 1.92
CA TRP A 142 10.10 -11.34 0.84
C TRP A 142 9.57 -10.70 -0.44
N LEU A 143 8.49 -9.92 -0.36
CA LEU A 143 7.97 -9.17 -1.52
C LEU A 143 9.02 -8.23 -2.10
N VAL A 144 9.69 -7.43 -1.26
CA VAL A 144 10.71 -6.49 -1.75
C VAL A 144 11.88 -7.22 -2.42
N LYS A 145 12.29 -8.37 -1.90
CA LYS A 145 13.34 -9.18 -2.51
C LYS A 145 12.90 -9.72 -3.87
N ASP A 146 11.72 -10.32 -3.96
CA ASP A 146 11.17 -10.86 -5.21
C ASP A 146 11.08 -9.77 -6.30
N CYS A 147 10.65 -8.56 -5.93
CA CYS A 147 10.61 -7.42 -6.86
C CYS A 147 11.97 -7.02 -7.43
N ARG A 148 13.07 -7.19 -6.67
CA ARG A 148 14.42 -6.86 -7.16
C ARG A 148 14.93 -7.90 -8.16
N ASP A 149 14.49 -9.14 -8.00
CA ASP A 149 14.88 -10.25 -8.87
C ASP A 149 14.05 -10.28 -10.17
N LEU A 150 12.94 -9.54 -10.21
CA LEU A 150 12.16 -9.33 -11.43
C LEU A 150 12.87 -8.33 -12.37
N PRO A 151 12.86 -8.57 -13.69
CA PRO A 151 13.35 -7.60 -14.65
C PRO A 151 12.57 -6.29 -14.51
N ASP A 152 13.25 -5.15 -14.71
CA ASP A 152 12.60 -3.84 -14.71
C ASP A 152 11.40 -3.91 -15.67
N PRO A 153 10.18 -3.65 -15.17
CA PRO A 153 8.99 -3.77 -16.00
C PRO A 153 9.13 -2.86 -17.23
N THR A 154 8.78 -3.35 -18.42
CA THR A 154 8.97 -2.58 -19.65
C THR A 154 8.14 -1.29 -19.57
N PRO A 155 8.77 -0.10 -19.65
CA PRO A 155 8.01 1.15 -19.59
C PRO A 155 7.10 1.22 -20.83
N PRO A 156 5.81 1.56 -20.67
CA PRO A 156 4.86 1.52 -21.77
C PRO A 156 5.18 2.59 -22.82
N THR A 157 4.99 2.24 -24.09
CA THR A 157 5.00 3.18 -25.22
C THR A 157 3.81 4.15 -25.22
N ARG A 158 2.82 3.97 -24.32
CA ARG A 158 1.60 4.78 -24.24
C ARG A 158 1.34 5.37 -22.86
N ARG A 159 0.91 6.63 -22.92
CA ARG A 159 0.80 7.65 -21.87
C ARG A 159 -0.28 7.30 -20.82
N HIS A 160 0.07 6.56 -19.76
CA HIS A 160 -0.66 6.65 -18.50
C HIS A 160 0.23 7.31 -17.45
N ARG A 161 -0.13 8.54 -17.06
CA ARG A 161 0.52 9.24 -15.94
C ARG A 161 0.20 8.42 -14.68
N LEU A 162 1.19 7.73 -14.11
CA LEU A 162 1.06 7.23 -12.75
C LEU A 162 1.34 8.40 -11.80
N PRO A 163 0.37 8.85 -11.00
CA PRO A 163 0.66 9.79 -9.94
C PRO A 163 1.24 8.97 -8.79
N LEU A 164 2.58 8.86 -8.74
CA LEU A 164 3.30 8.45 -7.52
C LEU A 164 3.22 9.60 -6.49
N PHE A 165 2.00 10.05 -6.17
CA PHE A 165 1.68 11.15 -5.27
C PHE A 165 1.35 10.58 -3.89
N GLY A 166 2.30 10.67 -2.96
CA GLY A 166 2.07 10.33 -1.55
C GLY A 166 3.25 9.69 -0.82
N LEU A 167 4.30 9.25 -1.54
CA LEU A 167 5.54 8.78 -0.90
C LEU A 167 6.53 9.88 -0.54
N ARG A 168 6.23 11.15 -0.87
CA ARG A 168 7.17 12.28 -0.69
C ARG A 168 7.22 12.80 0.75
N ASP A 169 6.16 12.59 1.52
CA ASP A 169 5.95 13.32 2.79
C ASP A 169 6.31 12.51 4.05
N TYR A 170 6.87 11.31 3.90
CA TYR A 170 7.37 10.54 5.03
C TYR A 170 8.87 10.26 4.89
N SER A 171 9.64 10.73 5.88
CA SER A 171 11.02 10.32 6.10
C SER A 171 11.02 9.14 7.08
N PRO A 172 11.50 7.95 6.68
CA PRO A 172 11.68 6.84 7.60
C PRO A 172 12.65 7.21 8.73
N PRO A 173 12.35 6.80 9.98
CA PRO A 173 13.29 6.97 11.08
C PRO A 173 14.52 6.08 10.86
N SER A 174 15.69 6.59 11.23
CA SER A 174 17.03 6.06 10.94
C SER A 174 17.42 4.74 11.65
N SER A 175 16.46 3.87 11.95
CA SER A 175 16.75 2.55 12.52
C SER A 175 16.96 1.52 11.42
N SER A 176 18.13 0.87 11.45
CA SER A 176 18.74 -0.13 10.54
C SER A 176 17.88 -1.17 9.79
N SER A 177 16.55 -1.25 9.97
CA SER A 177 15.68 -2.23 9.30
C SER A 177 15.09 -1.75 7.95
N ASP A 178 15.33 -0.50 7.55
CA ASP A 178 14.57 0.18 6.48
C ASP A 178 15.34 0.47 5.18
N GLU A 179 16.63 0.10 5.09
CA GLU A 179 17.43 0.28 3.85
C GLU A 179 16.82 -0.44 2.64
N ILE A 180 16.20 -1.60 2.88
CA ILE A 180 15.61 -2.44 1.84
C ILE A 180 14.35 -1.78 1.27
N GLU A 181 13.52 -1.21 2.14
CA GLU A 181 12.33 -0.44 1.78
C GLU A 181 12.73 0.86 1.07
N ASP A 182 13.69 1.61 1.60
CA ASP A 182 14.21 2.81 0.96
C ASP A 182 14.82 2.51 -0.41
N ALA A 183 15.52 1.40 -0.58
CA ALA A 183 16.03 0.98 -1.87
C ALA A 183 14.91 0.60 -2.84
N PHE A 184 13.85 -0.08 -2.38
CA PHE A 184 12.69 -0.39 -3.23
C PHE A 184 11.91 0.86 -3.62
N ILE A 185 11.64 1.75 -2.68
CA ILE A 185 11.00 3.03 -2.94
C ILE A 185 11.87 3.89 -3.86
N ARG A 186 13.19 3.95 -3.66
CA ARG A 186 14.12 4.63 -4.57
C ARG A 186 14.13 4.00 -5.95
N HIS A 187 14.13 2.67 -6.04
CA HIS A 187 14.05 1.94 -7.30
C HIS A 187 12.76 2.30 -8.04
N LEU A 188 11.61 2.28 -7.37
CA LEU A 188 10.33 2.70 -7.96
C LEU A 188 10.32 4.17 -8.37
N ARG A 189 10.90 5.08 -7.57
CA ARG A 189 11.05 6.49 -7.96
C ARG A 189 11.98 6.65 -9.17
N SER A 190 13.05 5.87 -9.24
CA SER A 190 13.98 5.87 -10.38
C SER A 190 13.31 5.31 -11.64
N PHE A 191 12.47 4.29 -11.49
CA PHE A 191 11.65 3.72 -12.55
C PHE A 191 10.65 4.76 -13.07
N ASP A 192 9.90 5.42 -12.17
CA ASP A 192 8.97 6.51 -12.54
C ASP A 192 9.70 7.68 -13.20
N SER A 193 10.92 8.00 -12.76
CA SER A 193 11.74 9.09 -13.34
C SER A 193 12.24 8.74 -14.74
N ARG A 194 12.70 7.50 -14.97
CA ARG A 194 13.08 6.99 -16.30
C ARG A 194 11.87 6.97 -17.24
N HIS A 195 10.72 6.51 -16.75
CA HIS A 195 9.45 6.57 -17.48
C HIS A 195 9.05 8.01 -17.82
N ARG A 196 9.19 8.95 -16.87
CA ARG A 196 8.92 10.38 -17.10
C ARG A 196 9.84 11.02 -18.14
N GLN A 197 11.13 10.65 -18.14
CA GLN A 197 12.09 11.14 -19.14
C GLN A 197 11.75 10.62 -20.55
N GLN A 198 11.33 9.36 -20.68
CA GLN A 198 10.82 8.80 -21.94
C GLN A 198 9.52 9.47 -22.41
N LEU A 199 8.65 9.89 -21.48
CA LEU A 199 7.46 10.69 -21.80
C LEU A 199 7.80 12.11 -22.30
N SER A 200 8.87 12.71 -21.77
CA SER A 200 9.35 14.06 -22.15
C SER A 200 10.01 14.09 -23.53
N SER A 201 10.73 13.05 -23.93
CA SER A 201 11.35 12.96 -25.25
C SER A 201 10.32 12.73 -26.37
N GLY A 202 9.15 12.16 -26.05
CA GLY A 202 8.01 12.02 -26.97
C GLY A 202 7.03 13.22 -26.99
N GLN A 203 7.34 14.33 -26.32
CA GLN A 203 6.44 15.50 -26.18
C GLN A 203 6.88 16.77 -26.94
N GLN A 204 7.93 16.73 -27.76
CA GLN A 204 8.28 17.86 -28.64
C GLN A 204 7.31 18.07 -29.83
N GLN A 205 6.23 17.30 -29.94
CA GLN A 205 5.11 17.59 -30.85
C GLN A 205 3.77 17.43 -30.12
N GLY A 206 3.08 18.55 -29.84
CA GLY A 206 1.69 18.56 -29.36
C GLY A 206 1.50 18.95 -27.90
N GLY A 207 1.86 20.20 -27.54
CA GLY A 207 1.43 20.85 -26.30
C GLY A 207 0.00 21.41 -26.42
N GLU A 208 -0.71 21.47 -25.30
CA GLU A 208 -2.03 22.13 -25.06
C GLU A 208 -3.32 21.34 -25.37
N ARG A 209 -3.43 20.54 -26.44
CA ARG A 209 -4.68 19.76 -26.69
C ARG A 209 -4.90 18.53 -25.80
N GLY A 210 -3.86 18.07 -25.09
CA GLY A 210 -3.87 16.78 -24.38
C GLY A 210 -4.31 16.82 -22.92
N ALA A 211 -4.51 17.99 -22.31
CA ALA A 211 -4.93 18.09 -20.90
C ALA A 211 -6.46 17.88 -20.77
N GLY A 212 -7.26 18.59 -21.57
CA GLY A 212 -8.72 18.42 -21.58
C GLY A 212 -9.16 17.03 -22.06
N GLN A 213 -8.42 16.42 -22.99
CA GLN A 213 -8.69 15.03 -23.42
C GLN A 213 -8.44 14.00 -22.32
N ARG A 214 -7.51 14.27 -21.39
CA ARG A 214 -7.21 13.37 -20.27
C ARG A 214 -8.26 13.47 -19.18
N GLU A 215 -8.70 14.69 -18.84
CA GLU A 215 -9.80 14.90 -17.89
C GLU A 215 -11.11 14.31 -18.43
N ALA A 216 -11.38 14.45 -19.73
CA ALA A 216 -12.55 13.84 -20.36
C ALA A 216 -12.51 12.30 -20.31
N LEU A 217 -11.37 11.69 -20.63
CA LEU A 217 -11.19 10.23 -20.55
C LEU A 217 -11.28 9.70 -19.11
N GLU A 218 -10.78 10.46 -18.14
CA GLU A 218 -10.87 10.10 -16.73
C GLU A 218 -12.33 10.17 -16.22
N GLN A 219 -13.09 11.18 -16.65
CA GLN A 219 -14.52 11.27 -16.36
C GLN A 219 -15.34 10.16 -17.03
N GLU A 220 -15.05 9.86 -18.30
CA GLU A 220 -15.72 8.79 -19.06
C GLU A 220 -15.43 7.42 -18.44
N LEU A 221 -14.20 7.18 -17.99
CA LEU A 221 -13.82 5.95 -17.28
C LEU A 221 -14.54 5.81 -15.94
N LEU A 222 -14.64 6.88 -15.14
CA LEU A 222 -15.37 6.87 -13.88
C LEU A 222 -16.87 6.61 -14.09
N GLN A 223 -17.44 7.18 -15.15
CA GLN A 223 -18.83 6.96 -15.51
C GLN A 223 -19.08 5.51 -15.95
N ALA A 224 -18.17 4.91 -16.73
CA ALA A 224 -18.24 3.51 -17.13
C ALA A 224 -18.16 2.56 -15.94
N ILE A 225 -17.32 2.86 -14.94
CA ILE A 225 -17.20 2.09 -13.70
C ILE A 225 -18.50 2.16 -12.88
N GLN A 226 -19.10 3.35 -12.76
CA GLN A 226 -20.38 3.51 -12.07
C GLN A 226 -21.53 2.76 -12.75
N LEU A 227 -21.60 2.82 -14.09
CA LEU A 227 -22.60 2.10 -14.87
C LEU A 227 -22.45 0.59 -14.71
N SER A 228 -21.22 0.06 -14.85
CA SER A 228 -20.97 -1.38 -14.70
C SER A 228 -21.31 -1.87 -13.28
N ARG A 229 -21.09 -1.04 -12.26
CA ARG A 229 -21.49 -1.33 -10.88
C ARG A 229 -23.01 -1.34 -10.71
N GLN A 230 -23.73 -0.38 -11.30
CA GLN A 230 -25.19 -0.35 -11.26
C GLN A 230 -25.81 -1.55 -11.98
N GLU A 231 -25.31 -1.91 -13.17
CA GLU A 231 -25.77 -3.09 -13.91
C GLU A 231 -25.56 -4.38 -13.11
N HIS A 232 -24.43 -4.50 -12.41
CA HIS A 232 -24.18 -5.64 -11.54
C HIS A 232 -25.12 -5.67 -10.32
N GLU A 233 -25.39 -4.52 -9.70
CA GLU A 233 -26.34 -4.41 -8.58
C GLU A 233 -27.78 -4.72 -9.01
N GLU A 234 -28.19 -4.32 -10.22
CA GLU A 234 -29.51 -4.66 -10.80
C GLU A 234 -29.61 -6.14 -11.18
N HIS A 235 -28.54 -6.74 -11.71
CA HIS A 235 -28.49 -8.18 -11.97
C HIS A 235 -28.63 -9.01 -10.69
N ILE A 236 -27.97 -8.59 -9.60
CA ILE A 236 -28.09 -9.23 -8.29
C ILE A 236 -29.52 -9.10 -7.73
N LYS A 237 -30.20 -7.97 -7.95
CA LYS A 237 -31.59 -7.79 -7.52
C LYS A 237 -32.58 -8.64 -8.33
N LEU A 238 -32.32 -8.85 -9.62
CA LEU A 238 -33.14 -9.69 -10.49
C LEU A 238 -32.98 -11.19 -10.22
N GLU A 239 -31.81 -11.64 -9.74
CA GLU A 239 -31.60 -13.03 -9.32
C GLU A 239 -32.10 -13.32 -7.89
N ALA A 240 -32.37 -12.28 -7.10
CA ALA A 240 -32.83 -12.38 -5.71
C ALA A 240 -34.35 -12.22 -5.52
N GLY A 241 -35.12 -12.03 -6.60
CA GLY A 241 -36.59 -11.96 -6.62
C GLY A 241 -37.21 -13.14 -7.35
#